data_AF-A0AAD7W6B1-F1
#
_entry.id   AF-A0AAD7W6B1-F1
#
_cell.length_a   1.000
_cell.length_b   1.000
_cell.length_c   1.000
_cell.angle_alpha   90.00
_cell.angle_beta   90.00
_cell.angle_gamma   90.00
#
_symmetry.space_group_name_H-M   'P 1'
#
loop_
_entity.id
_entity.type
_entity.pdbx_description
1 polymer ?
#
loop_
_entity_poly.entity_id
_entity_poly.type
_entity_poly.pdbx_seq_one_letter_code
_entity_poly.pdbx_strand_id
1 'polypeptide(L)'
;MRRQLDYILVRRKWRKSILNAESYSTFDSVGSDHRVVAARLRLSLRVPKSTPRARPDWEAFAGSPELQANYTAEVVRARTRVEEARRSFEREGTAESQEELNGAKQQLFSTYDRIKGEGLMEKVKKVETVHGERRYKESWKVINEMSGRKRSWEGQLAGCSPEEKVTSWFTHLRDLLGTHPTVDGAEEEIPAVLTNLEIDNGPFTATEFATVKSTLKEGKVLDRTVSPRGP
;
A
#
# COMPACT_ATOMS: atom_id res chain seq x y z
N MET A 1 -25.77 -3.47 28.23
CA MET A 1 -26.53 -3.46 26.97
C MET A 1 -25.56 -3.16 25.83
N ARG A 2 -25.23 -4.12 24.97
CA ARG A 2 -24.30 -3.91 23.85
C ARG A 2 -25.01 -3.06 22.78
N ARG A 3 -24.49 -1.88 22.45
CA ARG A 3 -25.04 -0.99 21.43
C ARG A 3 -24.31 -1.24 20.11
N GLN A 4 -25.03 -1.53 19.05
CA GLN A 4 -24.48 -1.57 17.69
C GLN A 4 -24.54 -0.15 17.13
N LEU A 5 -23.38 0.47 16.91
CA LEU A 5 -23.28 1.84 16.40
C LEU A 5 -22.72 1.87 14.97
N ASP A 6 -21.98 0.83 14.59
CA ASP A 6 -21.30 0.73 13.31
C ASP A 6 -22.09 -0.11 12.30
N TYR A 7 -22.23 0.41 11.08
CA TYR A 7 -23.03 -0.19 10.01
C TYR A 7 -22.36 -0.07 8.64
N ILE A 8 -22.44 -1.14 7.85
CA ILE A 8 -22.12 -1.11 6.42
C ILE A 8 -23.42 -0.87 5.65
N LEU A 9 -23.58 0.33 5.09
CA LEU A 9 -24.76 0.69 4.30
C LEU A 9 -24.58 0.30 2.84
N VAL A 10 -25.46 -0.58 2.34
CA VAL A 10 -25.45 -1.02 0.94
C VAL A 10 -26.74 -0.60 0.24
N ARG A 11 -26.61 0.02 -0.94
CA ARG A 11 -27.77 0.39 -1.76
C ARG A 11 -28.59 -0.85 -2.10
N ARG A 12 -29.92 -0.77 -2.00
CA ARG A 12 -30.87 -1.89 -2.24
C ARG A 12 -30.60 -2.69 -3.51
N LYS A 13 -30.17 -2.05 -4.60
CA LYS A 13 -29.84 -2.72 -5.88
C LYS A 13 -28.70 -3.75 -5.76
N TRP A 14 -27.83 -3.61 -4.77
CA TRP A 14 -26.68 -4.50 -4.53
C TRP A 14 -26.91 -5.50 -3.40
N ARG A 15 -28.14 -5.61 -2.87
CA ARG A 15 -28.45 -6.54 -1.78
C ARG A 15 -28.04 -7.98 -2.10
N LYS A 16 -28.27 -8.42 -3.35
CA LYS A 16 -27.91 -9.77 -3.82
C LYS A 16 -26.40 -9.99 -4.00
N SER A 17 -25.60 -8.92 -3.95
CA SER A 17 -24.14 -9.00 -3.99
C SER A 17 -23.53 -9.24 -2.61
N ILE A 18 -24.31 -9.09 -1.52
CA ILE A 18 -23.82 -9.35 -0.17
C ILE A 18 -23.90 -10.86 0.09
N LEU A 19 -22.75 -11.48 0.33
CA LEU A 19 -22.63 -12.90 0.68
C LEU A 19 -22.70 -13.08 2.20
N ASN A 20 -22.09 -12.17 2.96
CA ASN A 20 -22.06 -12.21 4.42
C ASN A 20 -21.85 -10.81 5.00
N ALA A 21 -22.27 -10.58 6.23
CA ALA A 21 -21.95 -9.39 7.02
C ALA A 21 -21.87 -9.77 8.51
N GLU A 22 -20.71 -9.55 9.12
CA GLU A 22 -20.40 -9.95 10.49
C GLU A 22 -19.73 -8.81 11.26
N SER A 23 -19.88 -8.83 12.59
CA SER A 23 -19.13 -7.96 13.50
C SER A 23 -18.11 -8.79 14.26
N TYR A 24 -16.83 -8.45 14.12
CA TYR A 24 -15.72 -9.09 14.82
C TYR A 24 -15.38 -8.32 16.10
N SER A 25 -15.33 -9.04 17.23
CA SER A 25 -14.79 -8.54 18.50
C SER A 25 -13.38 -9.05 18.76
N THR A 26 -12.79 -9.85 17.87
CA THR A 26 -11.48 -10.48 18.06
C THR A 26 -10.31 -9.50 17.92
N PHE A 27 -10.58 -8.23 17.63
CA PHE A 27 -9.59 -7.16 17.51
C PHE A 27 -9.44 -6.34 18.81
N ASP A 28 -9.78 -6.91 19.97
CA ASP A 28 -9.62 -6.21 21.26
C ASP A 28 -8.13 -5.85 21.56
N SER A 29 -7.16 -6.45 20.85
CA SER A 29 -5.72 -6.13 20.97
C SER A 29 -5.28 -4.81 20.34
N VAL A 30 -6.09 -4.17 19.47
CA VAL A 30 -5.76 -2.87 18.87
C VAL A 30 -6.24 -1.67 19.72
N GLY A 31 -6.71 -1.90 20.95
CA GLY A 31 -7.05 -0.84 21.90
C GLY A 31 -8.25 0.02 21.49
N SER A 32 -9.06 -0.47 20.55
CA SER A 32 -10.31 0.16 20.10
C SER A 32 -11.49 -0.44 20.85
N ASP A 33 -12.37 0.40 21.39
CA ASP A 33 -13.64 0.02 22.00
C ASP A 33 -14.76 -0.25 20.97
N HIS A 34 -14.51 0.08 19.69
CA HIS A 34 -15.38 -0.25 18.56
C HIS A 34 -15.12 -1.65 18.01
N ARG A 35 -16.18 -2.31 17.53
CA ARG A 35 -16.11 -3.61 16.85
C ARG A 35 -15.96 -3.42 15.36
N VAL A 36 -15.10 -4.21 14.74
CA VAL A 36 -14.94 -4.20 13.29
C VAL A 36 -16.16 -4.84 12.66
N VAL A 37 -16.87 -4.12 11.78
CA VAL A 37 -17.93 -4.69 10.95
C VAL A 37 -17.34 -4.97 9.57
N ALA A 38 -17.49 -6.20 9.07
CA ALA A 38 -17.03 -6.59 7.74
C ALA A 38 -18.17 -7.20 6.93
N ALA A 39 -18.16 -6.99 5.62
CA ALA A 39 -19.09 -7.62 4.70
C ALA A 39 -18.34 -8.32 3.57
N ARG A 40 -18.74 -9.54 3.26
CA ARG A 40 -18.23 -10.30 2.12
C ARG A 40 -19.14 -10.02 0.91
N LEU A 41 -18.57 -9.49 -0.16
CA LEU A 41 -19.30 -9.03 -1.34
C LEU A 41 -18.87 -9.80 -2.59
N ARG A 42 -19.83 -10.16 -3.46
CA ARG A 42 -19.59 -10.67 -4.82
C ARG A 42 -19.80 -9.53 -5.82
N LEU A 43 -18.70 -8.96 -6.31
CA LEU A 43 -18.71 -7.85 -7.27
C LEU A 43 -17.90 -8.20 -8.51
N SER A 44 -18.31 -7.66 -9.65
CA SER A 44 -17.49 -7.58 -10.85
C SER A 44 -17.06 -6.13 -11.03
N LEU A 45 -15.79 -5.85 -10.76
CA LEU A 45 -15.20 -4.54 -10.92
C LEU A 45 -14.52 -4.48 -12.29
N ARG A 46 -14.74 -3.39 -13.03
CA ARG A 46 -13.93 -3.09 -14.21
C ARG A 46 -12.81 -2.17 -13.77
N VAL A 47 -11.60 -2.46 -14.22
CA VAL A 47 -10.47 -1.54 -14.03
C VAL A 47 -10.80 -0.26 -14.79
N PRO A 48 -10.98 0.89 -14.12
CA PRO A 48 -11.12 2.15 -14.84
C PRO A 48 -9.83 2.40 -15.61
N LYS A 49 -9.92 3.04 -16.78
CA LYS A 49 -8.72 3.57 -17.44
C LYS A 49 -7.99 4.44 -16.41
N SER A 50 -6.80 4.03 -16.01
CA SER A 50 -6.01 4.71 -14.99
C SER A 50 -5.81 6.16 -15.41
N THR A 51 -6.43 7.11 -14.71
CA THR A 51 -5.88 8.44 -14.65
C THR A 51 -4.64 8.32 -13.75
N PRO A 52 -3.43 8.59 -14.26
CA PRO A 52 -2.23 8.44 -13.46
C PRO A 52 -2.29 9.43 -12.30
N ARG A 53 -2.61 8.94 -11.10
CA ARG A 53 -2.36 9.68 -9.87
C ARG A 53 -0.87 9.58 -9.62
N ALA A 54 -0.20 10.73 -9.60
CA ALA A 54 1.20 10.78 -9.21
C ALA A 54 1.34 10.18 -7.81
N ARG A 55 1.84 8.95 -7.71
CA ARG A 55 2.39 8.46 -6.45
C ARG A 55 3.77 9.11 -6.29
N PRO A 56 4.04 9.78 -5.17
CA PRO A 56 5.39 10.26 -4.85
C PRO A 56 6.32 9.05 -4.70
N ASP A 57 7.50 9.12 -5.32
CA ASP A 57 8.57 8.16 -5.09
C ASP A 57 9.33 8.58 -3.83
N TRP A 58 9.00 7.92 -2.72
CA TRP A 58 9.62 8.20 -1.41
C TRP A 58 11.04 7.66 -1.31
N GLU A 59 11.41 6.68 -2.14
CA GLU A 59 12.72 6.04 -2.12
C GLU A 59 13.76 6.91 -2.83
N ALA A 60 13.41 7.49 -3.98
CA ALA A 60 14.22 8.51 -4.65
C ALA A 60 14.39 9.78 -3.79
N PHE A 61 13.35 10.13 -3.01
CA PHE A 61 13.43 11.24 -2.05
C PHE A 61 14.31 10.90 -0.83
N ALA A 62 14.24 9.66 -0.32
CA ALA A 62 15.06 9.19 0.78
C ALA A 62 16.56 9.07 0.41
N GLY A 63 16.86 8.74 -0.84
CA GLY A 63 18.22 8.53 -1.34
C GLY A 63 18.96 9.78 -1.81
N SER A 64 18.32 10.95 -1.85
CA SER A 64 18.94 12.19 -2.34
C SER A 64 19.10 13.22 -1.19
N PRO A 65 20.32 13.36 -0.63
CA PRO A 65 20.61 14.36 0.40
C PRO A 65 20.36 15.78 -0.07
N GLU A 66 20.51 16.06 -1.37
CA GLU A 66 20.21 17.35 -1.98
C GLU A 66 18.71 17.62 -2.04
N LEU A 67 17.86 16.63 -2.37
CA LEU A 67 16.40 16.78 -2.27
C LEU A 67 15.94 16.92 -0.82
N GLN A 68 16.59 16.25 0.13
CA GLN A 68 16.30 16.37 1.56
C GLN A 68 16.75 17.72 2.13
N ALA A 69 17.89 18.25 1.69
CA ALA A 69 18.34 19.58 2.04
C ALA A 69 17.42 20.65 1.41
N ASN A 70 17.01 20.46 0.16
CA ASN A 70 16.04 21.29 -0.55
C ASN A 70 14.60 21.15 -0.01
N TYR A 71 14.31 20.14 0.83
CA TYR A 71 13.07 20.07 1.61
C TYR A 71 12.92 21.23 2.60
N THR A 72 13.95 22.07 2.71
CA THR A 72 14.03 23.33 3.44
C THR A 72 13.93 23.17 4.94
N ALA A 73 14.92 23.73 5.65
CA ALA A 73 14.86 23.91 7.10
C ALA A 73 13.56 24.60 7.55
N GLU A 74 12.89 25.33 6.66
CA GLU A 74 11.62 26.01 6.90
C GLU A 74 10.45 25.05 7.06
N VAL A 75 10.33 24.01 6.22
CA VAL A 75 9.29 22.98 6.37
C VAL A 75 9.52 22.19 7.65
N VAL A 76 10.77 21.90 7.99
CA VAL A 76 11.11 21.22 9.24
C VAL A 76 10.68 22.08 10.44
N ARG A 77 11.04 23.37 10.47
CA ARG A 77 10.59 24.31 11.52
C ARG A 77 9.07 24.39 11.61
N ALA A 78 8.37 24.48 10.48
CA ALA A 78 6.91 24.55 10.44
C ALA A 78 6.25 23.26 10.96
N ARG A 79 6.82 22.08 10.66
CA ARG A 79 6.37 20.79 11.20
C ARG A 79 6.60 20.68 12.70
N THR A 80 7.79 21.06 13.17
CA THR A 80 8.10 21.08 14.61
C THR A 80 7.09 21.95 15.36
N ARG A 81 6.78 23.14 14.83
CA ARG A 81 5.78 24.04 15.41
C ARG A 81 4.38 23.41 15.48
N VAL A 82 3.96 22.68 14.46
CA VAL A 82 2.67 21.95 14.48
C VAL A 82 2.65 20.89 15.56
N GLU A 83 3.74 20.14 15.74
CA GLU A 83 3.83 19.11 16.78
C GLU A 83 3.84 19.71 18.19
N GLU A 84 4.53 20.84 18.39
CA GLU A 84 4.52 21.57 19.66
C GLU A 84 3.12 22.11 20.01
N ALA A 85 2.44 22.72 19.03
CA ALA A 85 1.07 23.20 19.21
C ALA A 85 0.10 22.04 19.46
N ARG A 86 0.30 20.89 18.80
CA ARG A 86 -0.50 19.68 19.01
C ARG A 86 -0.33 19.15 20.43
N ARG A 87 0.91 19.06 20.92
CA ARG A 87 1.19 18.62 22.31
C ARG A 87 0.58 19.56 23.33
N SER A 88 0.59 20.86 23.06
CA SER A 88 -0.03 21.86 23.95
C SER A 88 -1.55 21.73 23.95
N PHE A 89 -2.17 21.53 22.78
CA PHE A 89 -3.60 21.22 22.67
C PHE A 89 -3.99 19.93 23.38
N GLU A 90 -3.21 18.85 23.25
CA GLU A 90 -3.45 17.59 23.95
C GLU A 90 -3.34 17.73 25.47
N ARG A 91 -2.53 18.67 25.96
CA ARG A 91 -2.35 18.93 27.40
C ARG A 91 -3.47 19.81 27.98
N GLU A 92 -3.84 20.86 27.27
CA GLU A 92 -4.69 21.94 27.79
C GLU A 92 -6.13 21.90 27.26
N GLY A 93 -6.32 21.47 26.01
CA GLY A 93 -7.65 21.36 25.38
C GLY A 93 -8.43 22.67 25.27
N THR A 94 -7.75 23.81 25.36
CA THR A 94 -8.36 25.15 25.36
C THR A 94 -8.67 25.65 23.95
N ALA A 95 -9.60 26.62 23.84
CA ALA A 95 -9.89 27.28 22.56
C ALA A 95 -8.67 27.98 21.96
N GLU A 96 -7.83 28.59 22.81
CA GLU A 96 -6.58 29.25 22.40
C GLU A 96 -5.56 28.25 21.84
N SER A 97 -5.36 27.10 22.52
CA SER A 97 -4.46 26.05 22.01
C SER A 97 -4.98 25.39 20.72
N GLN A 98 -6.30 25.35 20.51
CA GLN A 98 -6.90 24.92 19.26
C GLN A 98 -6.64 25.92 18.12
N GLU A 99 -6.77 27.22 18.39
CA GLU A 99 -6.48 28.29 17.43
C GLU A 99 -5.00 28.30 17.04
N GLU A 100 -4.11 28.13 18.02
CA GLU A 100 -2.66 28.02 17.79
C GLU A 100 -2.31 26.81 16.92
N LEU A 101 -2.92 25.65 17.17
CA LEU A 101 -2.73 24.45 16.33
C LEU A 101 -3.22 24.69 14.89
N ASN A 102 -4.36 25.36 14.72
CA ASN A 102 -4.88 25.69 13.39
C ASN A 102 -3.97 26.68 12.65
N GLY A 103 -3.48 27.71 13.35
CA GLY A 103 -2.52 28.67 12.80
C GLY A 103 -1.21 28.00 12.38
N ALA A 104 -0.66 27.11 13.20
CA ALA A 104 0.54 26.34 12.87
C ALA A 104 0.32 25.45 11.63
N LYS A 105 -0.82 24.77 11.53
CA LYS A 105 -1.19 23.96 10.35
C LYS A 105 -1.29 24.82 9.09
N GLN A 106 -1.93 25.99 9.18
CA GLN A 106 -2.06 26.90 8.06
C GLN A 106 -0.69 27.39 7.58
N GLN A 107 0.19 27.77 8.51
CA GLN A 107 1.57 28.16 8.19
C GLN A 107 2.34 27.04 7.48
N LEU A 108 2.18 25.80 7.92
CA LEU A 108 2.79 24.64 7.27
C LEU A 108 2.29 24.47 5.83
N PHE A 109 0.99 24.59 5.59
CA PHE A 109 0.42 24.52 4.24
C PHE A 109 0.95 25.65 3.34
N SER A 110 0.94 26.90 3.83
CA SER A 110 1.48 28.03 3.08
C SER A 110 2.96 27.86 2.74
N THR A 111 3.73 27.24 3.63
CA THR A 111 5.15 26.94 3.39
C THR A 111 5.32 25.94 2.25
N TYR A 112 4.51 24.87 2.22
CA TYR A 112 4.52 23.93 1.11
C TYR A 112 4.11 24.57 -0.22
N ASP A 113 3.05 25.37 -0.22
CA ASP A 113 2.55 26.02 -1.43
C ASP A 113 3.61 26.96 -2.02
N ARG A 114 4.30 27.73 -1.16
CA ARG A 114 5.38 28.61 -1.59
C ARG A 114 6.54 27.83 -2.19
N ILE A 115 7.06 26.80 -1.51
CA ILE A 115 8.22 26.01 -2.01
C ILE A 115 7.87 25.32 -3.32
N LYS A 116 6.66 24.76 -3.41
CA LYS A 116 6.17 24.15 -4.66
C LYS A 116 6.07 25.19 -5.78
N GLY A 117 5.62 26.41 -5.46
CA GLY A 117 5.57 27.53 -6.39
C GLY A 117 6.96 27.97 -6.86
N GLU A 118 7.92 28.08 -5.94
CA GLU A 118 9.33 28.41 -6.24
C GLU A 118 9.96 27.38 -7.17
N GLY A 119 9.82 26.09 -6.86
CA GLY A 119 10.32 25.01 -7.73
C GLY A 119 9.65 24.99 -9.11
N LEU A 120 8.38 25.38 -9.20
CA LEU A 120 7.70 25.53 -10.49
C LEU A 120 8.24 26.72 -11.28
N MET A 121 8.43 27.87 -10.63
CA MET A 121 9.02 29.07 -11.23
C MET A 121 10.45 28.83 -11.72
N GLU A 122 11.26 28.09 -10.96
CA GLU A 122 12.62 27.71 -11.38
C GLU A 122 12.60 26.89 -12.67
N LYS A 123 11.68 25.90 -12.77
CA LYS A 123 11.50 25.12 -13.99
C LYS A 123 11.03 25.99 -15.17
N VAL A 124 10.14 26.96 -14.94
CA VAL A 124 9.72 27.93 -15.98
C VAL A 124 10.92 28.77 -16.45
N LYS A 125 11.70 29.34 -15.53
CA LYS A 125 12.91 30.10 -15.85
C LYS A 125 13.93 29.27 -16.64
N LYS A 126 14.07 27.98 -16.30
CA LYS A 126 14.91 27.05 -17.05
C LYS A 126 14.40 26.83 -18.47
N VAL A 127 13.08 26.67 -18.66
CA VAL A 127 12.47 26.58 -19.99
C VAL A 127 12.74 27.83 -20.82
N GLU A 128 12.57 29.02 -20.24
CA GLU A 128 12.81 30.31 -20.90
C GLU A 128 14.28 30.48 -21.31
N THR A 129 15.22 30.14 -20.41
CA THR A 129 16.66 30.23 -20.67
C THR A 129 17.08 29.30 -21.81
N VAL A 130 16.70 28.02 -21.73
CA VAL A 130 17.05 26.99 -22.74
C VAL A 130 16.36 27.30 -24.08
N HIS A 131 15.18 27.91 -24.06
CA HIS A 131 14.51 28.38 -25.26
C HIS A 131 15.24 29.58 -25.88
N GLY A 132 15.68 30.55 -25.09
CA GLY A 132 16.49 31.69 -25.52
C GLY A 132 17.83 31.28 -26.14
N GLU A 133 18.44 30.21 -25.63
CA GLU A 133 19.64 29.57 -26.18
C GLU A 133 19.39 28.75 -27.47
N ARG A 134 18.16 28.74 -28.00
CA ARG A 134 17.74 27.95 -29.18
C ARG A 134 17.87 26.43 -29.01
N ARG A 135 17.96 25.93 -27.77
CA ARG A 135 18.03 24.51 -27.44
C ARG A 135 16.63 23.90 -27.31
N TYR A 136 15.83 24.03 -28.36
CA TYR A 136 14.41 23.65 -28.37
C TYR A 136 14.15 22.20 -27.92
N LYS A 137 15.04 21.27 -28.29
CA LYS A 137 14.93 19.86 -27.87
C LYS A 137 15.02 19.68 -26.36
N GLU A 138 15.83 20.49 -25.68
CA GLU A 138 15.99 20.43 -24.23
C GLU A 138 14.88 21.17 -23.49
N SER A 139 14.46 22.34 -24.01
CA SER A 139 13.28 23.05 -23.52
C SER A 139 12.05 22.14 -23.57
N TRP A 140 11.88 21.38 -24.66
CA TRP A 140 10.81 20.40 -24.78
C TRP A 140 10.93 19.21 -23.82
N LYS A 141 12.14 18.79 -23.43
CA LYS A 141 12.33 17.76 -22.38
C LYS A 141 11.80 18.27 -21.04
N VAL A 142 12.16 19.50 -20.66
CA VAL A 142 11.70 20.12 -19.40
C VAL A 142 10.17 20.28 -19.40
N ILE A 143 9.58 20.68 -20.52
CA ILE A 143 8.10 20.77 -20.66
C ILE A 143 7.43 19.39 -20.52
N ASN A 144 8.01 18.33 -21.11
CA ASN A 144 7.46 16.98 -20.97
C ASN A 144 7.54 16.47 -19.51
N GLU A 145 8.60 16.84 -18.80
CA GLU A 145 8.75 16.56 -17.37
C GLU A 145 7.71 17.33 -16.54
N MET A 146 7.55 18.63 -16.75
CA MET A 146 6.55 19.47 -16.06
C MET A 146 5.11 19.03 -16.29
N SER A 147 4.79 18.60 -17.52
CA SER A 147 3.44 18.16 -17.91
C SER A 147 3.16 16.68 -17.60
N GLY A 148 4.18 15.89 -17.22
CA GLY A 148 4.04 14.46 -16.96
C GLY A 148 3.71 13.61 -18.20
N ARG A 149 3.87 14.15 -19.42
CA ARG A 149 3.43 13.54 -20.69
C ARG A 149 4.19 12.26 -21.07
N LYS A 150 5.34 11.99 -20.47
CA LYS A 150 6.15 10.77 -20.66
C LYS A 150 6.69 10.25 -19.33
N ARG A 151 5.83 9.74 -18.46
CA ARG A 151 6.30 9.02 -17.25
C ARG A 151 6.75 7.61 -17.64
N SER A 152 7.94 7.20 -17.22
CA SER A 152 8.40 5.81 -17.23
C SER A 152 7.44 4.93 -16.44
N TRP A 153 7.32 3.67 -16.84
CA TRP A 153 6.49 2.70 -16.14
C TRP A 153 7.20 2.28 -14.84
N GLU A 154 7.04 3.08 -13.79
CA GLU A 154 7.66 2.85 -12.49
C GLU A 154 6.84 1.83 -11.69
N GLY A 155 7.50 0.75 -11.28
CA GLY A 155 6.91 -0.46 -10.69
C GLY A 155 7.48 -1.77 -11.23
N GLN A 156 8.33 -1.71 -12.28
CA GLN A 156 9.14 -2.83 -12.70
C GLN A 156 10.45 -2.82 -11.91
N LEU A 157 10.68 -3.86 -11.10
CA LEU A 157 12.00 -4.10 -10.52
C LEU A 157 13.02 -4.20 -11.66
N ALA A 158 14.13 -3.47 -11.52
CA ALA A 158 15.19 -3.49 -12.51
C ALA A 158 15.73 -4.92 -12.65
N GLY A 159 15.69 -5.44 -13.88
CA GLY A 159 16.18 -6.76 -14.24
C GLY A 159 16.18 -6.88 -15.75
N CYS A 160 17.32 -7.20 -16.33
CA CYS A 160 17.52 -7.41 -17.75
C CYS A 160 17.00 -8.80 -18.19
N SER A 161 16.82 -9.74 -17.26
CA SER A 161 16.21 -11.07 -17.50
C SER A 161 15.04 -11.41 -16.55
N PRO A 162 14.19 -12.40 -16.88
CA PRO A 162 13.16 -12.93 -15.99
C PRO A 162 13.70 -13.45 -14.64
N GLU A 163 14.87 -14.08 -14.65
CA GLU A 163 15.52 -14.67 -13.48
C GLU A 163 16.02 -13.58 -12.51
N GLU A 164 16.58 -12.50 -13.05
CA GLU A 164 16.98 -11.32 -12.29
C GLU A 164 15.78 -10.61 -11.64
N LYS A 165 14.63 -10.61 -12.33
CA LYS A 165 13.40 -10.04 -11.77
C LYS A 165 12.87 -10.86 -10.61
N VAL A 166 12.93 -12.19 -10.67
CA VAL A 166 12.48 -13.08 -9.57
C VAL A 166 13.36 -12.90 -8.33
N THR A 167 14.68 -12.86 -8.51
CA THR A 167 15.63 -12.65 -7.41
C THR A 167 15.51 -11.25 -6.81
N SER A 168 15.33 -10.23 -7.65
CA SER A 168 15.07 -8.86 -7.19
C SER A 168 13.75 -8.75 -6.41
N TRP A 169 12.68 -9.39 -6.90
CA TRP A 169 11.38 -9.49 -6.20
C TRP A 169 11.50 -10.17 -4.85
N PHE A 170 12.19 -11.31 -4.81
CA PHE A 170 12.39 -12.08 -3.58
C PHE A 170 13.16 -11.27 -2.55
N THR A 171 14.25 -10.62 -2.97
CA THR A 171 15.10 -9.80 -2.09
C THR A 171 14.34 -8.60 -1.54
N HIS A 172 13.63 -7.86 -2.41
CA HIS A 172 12.83 -6.71 -2.00
C HIS A 172 11.76 -7.08 -0.97
N LEU A 173 11.03 -8.18 -1.18
CA LEU A 173 10.01 -8.64 -0.23
C LEU A 173 10.60 -9.15 1.08
N ARG A 174 11.72 -9.88 1.03
CA ARG A 174 12.43 -10.34 2.23
C ARG A 174 12.85 -9.16 3.08
N ASP A 175 13.47 -8.16 2.47
CA ASP A 175 13.99 -7.00 3.19
C ASP A 175 12.84 -6.11 3.73
N LEU A 176 11.71 -6.06 3.01
CA LEU A 176 10.50 -5.36 3.43
C LEU A 176 9.84 -5.99 4.67
N LEU A 177 9.87 -7.31 4.78
CA LEU A 177 9.30 -8.05 5.91
C LEU A 177 10.25 -8.11 7.12
N GLY A 178 11.48 -7.61 6.99
CA GLY A 178 12.50 -7.62 8.02
C GLY A 178 13.13 -9.01 8.24
N THR A 179 14.12 -9.09 9.13
CA THR A 179 14.69 -10.37 9.57
C THR A 179 13.66 -11.10 10.44
N HIS A 180 13.36 -12.36 10.11
CA HIS A 180 12.55 -13.21 10.97
C HIS A 180 13.11 -13.18 12.41
N PRO A 181 12.28 -12.98 13.44
CA PRO A 181 12.75 -13.02 14.82
C PRO A 181 13.39 -14.37 15.08
N THR A 182 14.62 -14.38 15.61
CA THR A 182 15.24 -15.59 16.13
C THR A 182 14.47 -15.96 17.39
N VAL A 183 13.54 -16.90 17.26
CA VAL A 183 12.79 -17.41 18.40
C VAL A 183 13.67 -18.48 19.05
N ASP A 184 14.23 -18.19 20.23
CA ASP A 184 15.04 -19.12 21.03
C ASP A 184 14.20 -20.24 21.70
N GLY A 185 12.93 -20.37 21.32
CA GLY A 185 12.02 -21.40 21.80
C GLY A 185 11.90 -22.54 20.80
N ALA A 186 11.82 -23.78 21.30
CA ALA A 186 11.36 -24.90 20.50
C ALA A 186 10.03 -24.52 19.83
N GLU A 187 9.83 -24.87 18.55
CA GLU A 187 8.57 -24.66 17.85
C GLU A 187 7.43 -25.27 18.67
N GLU A 188 6.69 -24.44 19.40
CA GLU A 188 5.48 -24.88 20.09
C GLU A 188 4.45 -25.19 19.00
N GLU A 189 4.06 -26.46 18.90
CA GLU A 189 3.00 -26.89 17.98
C GLU A 189 1.73 -26.07 18.28
N ILE A 190 1.30 -25.29 17.30
CA ILE A 190 0.05 -24.54 17.39
C ILE A 190 -1.08 -25.56 17.61
N PRO A 191 -1.80 -25.51 18.75
CA PRO A 191 -2.86 -26.47 19.02
C PRO A 191 -3.95 -26.36 17.95
N ALA A 192 -4.31 -27.48 17.33
CA ALA A 192 -5.41 -27.51 16.38
C ALA A 192 -6.71 -27.08 17.07
N VAL A 193 -7.30 -25.97 16.61
CA VAL A 193 -8.54 -25.41 17.17
C VAL A 193 -9.73 -26.37 17.01
N LEU A 194 -9.67 -27.26 16.02
CA LEU A 194 -10.66 -28.29 15.74
C LEU A 194 -9.97 -29.66 15.76
N THR A 195 -10.12 -30.39 16.86
CA THR A 195 -9.49 -31.71 17.05
C THR A 195 -10.35 -32.88 16.55
N ASN A 196 -11.67 -32.67 16.41
CA ASN A 196 -12.64 -33.71 16.04
C ASN A 196 -13.32 -33.37 14.70
N LEU A 197 -12.55 -33.38 13.63
CA LEU A 197 -13.09 -33.35 12.27
C LEU A 197 -13.30 -34.80 11.81
N GLU A 198 -14.50 -35.14 11.34
CA GLU A 198 -14.78 -36.41 10.65
C GLU A 198 -14.17 -36.41 9.22
N ILE A 199 -12.91 -36.01 9.14
CA ILE A 199 -12.15 -35.96 7.89
C ILE A 199 -10.97 -36.88 8.11
N ASP A 200 -10.86 -37.90 7.26
CA ASP A 200 -9.68 -38.77 7.25
C ASP A 200 -8.48 -37.95 6.79
N ASN A 201 -7.49 -37.81 7.67
CA ASN A 201 -6.21 -37.15 7.37
C ASN A 201 -5.14 -38.17 6.92
N GLY A 202 -5.54 -39.43 6.71
CA GLY A 202 -4.71 -40.47 6.16
C GLY A 202 -4.37 -40.28 4.67
N PRO A 203 -3.44 -41.07 4.14
CA PRO A 203 -3.14 -41.08 2.72
C PRO A 203 -4.38 -41.49 1.90
N PHE A 204 -4.55 -40.85 0.75
CA PHE A 204 -5.66 -41.12 -0.16
C PHE A 204 -5.77 -42.62 -0.51
N THR A 205 -6.99 -43.15 -0.51
CA THR A 205 -7.24 -44.53 -0.90
C THR A 205 -7.38 -44.65 -2.43
N ALA A 206 -7.03 -45.83 -2.97
CA ALA A 206 -7.15 -46.10 -4.40
C ALA A 206 -8.61 -45.97 -4.91
N THR A 207 -9.59 -46.25 -4.04
CA THR A 207 -11.02 -46.11 -4.30
C THR A 207 -11.46 -44.66 -4.42
N GLU A 208 -10.99 -43.78 -3.52
CA GLU A 208 -11.25 -42.34 -3.61
C GLU A 208 -10.66 -41.76 -4.89
N PHE A 209 -9.44 -42.16 -5.24
CA PHE A 209 -8.80 -41.75 -6.49
C PHE A 209 -9.61 -42.15 -7.72
N ALA A 210 -10.15 -43.39 -7.75
CA ALA A 210 -11.00 -43.86 -8.85
C ALA A 210 -12.31 -43.06 -8.96
N THR A 211 -12.94 -42.73 -7.82
CA THR A 211 -14.16 -41.89 -7.78
C THR A 211 -13.89 -40.46 -8.24
N VAL A 212 -12.77 -39.86 -7.82
CA VAL A 212 -12.37 -38.53 -8.28
C VAL A 212 -12.05 -38.56 -9.78
N LYS A 213 -11.32 -39.58 -10.25
CA LYS A 213 -10.98 -39.75 -11.66
C LYS A 213 -12.21 -39.90 -12.57
N SER A 214 -13.26 -40.58 -12.11
CA SER A 214 -14.50 -40.75 -12.89
C SER A 214 -15.40 -39.51 -12.88
N THR A 215 -15.30 -38.66 -11.84
CA THR A 215 -16.09 -37.44 -11.69
C THR A 215 -15.44 -36.20 -12.33
N LEU A 216 -14.14 -36.26 -12.62
CA LEU A 216 -13.42 -35.24 -13.38
C LEU A 216 -13.88 -35.23 -14.85
N LYS A 217 -14.69 -34.24 -15.23
CA LYS A 217 -14.95 -33.91 -16.64
C LYS A 217 -13.70 -33.24 -17.23
N GLU A 218 -13.11 -33.87 -18.23
CA GLU A 218 -11.93 -33.38 -18.93
C GLU A 218 -12.18 -31.99 -19.53
N GLY A 219 -11.58 -30.97 -18.91
CA GLY A 219 -11.69 -29.58 -19.34
C GLY A 219 -10.74 -28.61 -18.64
N LYS A 220 -9.82 -29.11 -17.81
CA LYS A 220 -8.71 -28.33 -17.26
C LYS A 220 -7.43 -29.15 -17.38
N VAL A 221 -6.48 -28.61 -18.14
CA VAL A 221 -5.15 -29.19 -18.40
C VAL A 221 -4.43 -29.38 -17.06
N LEU A 222 -4.05 -30.62 -16.77
CA LEU A 222 -3.07 -30.96 -15.75
C LEU A 222 -1.74 -31.18 -16.47
N ASP A 223 -0.80 -30.26 -16.27
CA ASP A 223 0.59 -30.39 -16.72
C ASP A 223 1.20 -31.63 -16.05
N ARG A 224 1.49 -32.66 -16.85
CA ARG A 224 2.07 -33.92 -16.40
C ARG A 224 3.59 -33.85 -16.55
N THR A 225 4.27 -33.18 -15.63
CA THR A 225 5.75 -33.25 -15.60
C THR A 225 6.32 -33.18 -14.19
N VAL A 226 6.15 -34.24 -13.38
CA VAL A 226 7.20 -34.62 -12.42
C VAL A 226 7.26 -36.15 -12.30
N SER A 227 8.25 -36.78 -12.93
CA SER A 227 8.76 -38.08 -12.50
C SER A 227 9.78 -37.85 -11.37
N PRO A 228 9.67 -38.53 -10.22
CA PRO A 228 10.76 -38.54 -9.25
C PRO A 228 11.89 -39.45 -9.76
N ARG A 229 13.11 -38.92 -9.76
CA ARG A 229 14.34 -39.65 -10.06
C ARG A 229 14.73 -40.54 -8.87
N GLY A 230 14.89 -41.83 -9.16
CA GLY A 230 15.89 -42.73 -8.60
C GLY A 230 15.54 -43.51 -7.33
N PRO A 231 16.39 -44.49 -6.95
CA PRO A 231 17.41 -45.20 -7.73
C PRO A 231 16.86 -46.39 -8.53
#